data_AF-A0A8T2Z023-F1
#
_entry.id   AF-A0A8T2Z023-F1
#
_cell.length_a   1.000
_cell.length_b   1.000
_cell.length_c   1.000
_cell.angle_alpha   90.00
_cell.angle_beta   90.00
_cell.angle_gamma   90.00
#
_symmetry.space_group_name_H-M   'P 1'
#
loop_
_entity.id
_entity.type
_entity.pdbx_description
1 polymer ?
#
loop_
_entity_poly.entity_id
_entity_poly.type
_entity_poly.pdbx_seq_one_letter_code
_entity_poly.pdbx_strand_id
1 'polypeptide(L)'
;ISEHAVSRIPFLAHEKNRHEQDITERCIGQMGKTLQDVILDWIGKLNNREIDRSRMPLNHAEMITVGTHVCNDCYDKLISFLLYWFRISMPKN
;
A
#
# COMPACT_ATOMS: atom_id res chain seq x y z
N ILE A 1 1.07 -11.47 5.77
CA ILE A 1 0.74 -10.05 5.55
C ILE A 1 0.00 -9.49 6.77
N SER A 2 -0.98 -10.22 7.30
CA SER A 2 -1.73 -9.90 8.53
C SER A 2 -0.90 -9.53 9.77
N GLU A 3 0.29 -10.13 9.93
CA GLU A 3 1.13 -9.95 11.13
C GLU A 3 2.05 -8.72 11.04
N HIS A 4 2.13 -8.05 9.89
CA HIS A 4 3.04 -6.92 9.70
C HIS A 4 2.39 -5.61 10.17
N ALA A 5 3.15 -4.82 10.91
CA ALA A 5 2.81 -3.45 11.24
C ALA A 5 3.60 -2.48 10.34
N VAL A 6 2.95 -1.40 9.90
CA VAL A 6 3.56 -0.36 9.08
C VAL A 6 3.35 1.00 9.75
N SER A 7 4.46 1.65 10.10
CA SER A 7 4.45 2.96 10.77
C SER A 7 4.94 4.10 9.88
N ARG A 8 5.56 3.79 8.74
CA ARG A 8 6.13 4.76 7.80
C ARG A 8 5.96 4.29 6.37
N ILE A 9 5.88 5.22 5.43
CA ILE A 9 5.85 4.88 4.01
C ILE A 9 7.18 4.21 3.62
N PRO A 10 7.17 3.03 2.96
CA PRO A 10 8.39 2.40 2.48
C PRO A 10 9.16 3.30 1.53
N PHE A 11 10.49 3.30 1.63
CA PHE A 11 11.34 4.12 0.76
C PHE A 11 11.13 3.82 -0.74
N LEU A 12 10.73 2.59 -1.08
CA LEU A 12 10.44 2.17 -2.46
C LEU A 12 9.14 2.76 -3.02
N ALA A 13 8.24 3.27 -2.16
CA ALA A 13 6.98 3.84 -2.59
C ALA A 13 7.20 5.10 -3.45
N HIS A 14 6.26 5.35 -4.37
CA HIS A 14 6.31 6.49 -5.29
C HIS A 14 7.62 6.58 -6.08
N GLU A 15 8.18 5.45 -6.52
CA GLU A 15 9.43 5.41 -7.29
C GLU A 15 10.61 6.09 -6.58
N LYS A 16 10.65 5.98 -5.24
CA LYS A 16 11.64 6.66 -4.36
C LYS A 16 11.53 8.18 -4.39
N ASN A 17 10.40 8.73 -4.85
CA ASN A 17 10.13 10.15 -4.82
C ASN A 17 9.68 10.58 -3.41
N ARG A 18 10.62 11.14 -2.65
CA ARG A 18 10.37 11.62 -1.28
C ARG A 18 9.30 12.71 -1.21
N HIS A 19 9.19 13.56 -2.23
CA HIS A 19 8.16 14.61 -2.26
C HIS A 19 6.75 13.99 -2.29
N GLU A 20 6.54 12.97 -3.11
CA GLU A 20 5.26 12.26 -3.18
C GLU A 20 4.96 11.43 -1.93
N GLN A 21 6.00 10.89 -1.28
CA GLN A 21 5.86 10.24 0.03
C GLN A 21 5.37 11.25 1.08
N ASP A 22 6.00 12.41 1.19
CA ASP A 22 5.62 13.46 2.14
C ASP A 22 4.18 13.98 1.86
N ILE A 23 3.80 14.14 0.58
CA ILE A 23 2.42 14.49 0.20
C ILE A 23 1.45 13.41 0.66
N THR A 24 1.79 12.14 0.45
CA THR A 24 0.95 11.00 0.83
C THR A 24 0.77 10.93 2.34
N GLU A 25 1.84 11.11 3.12
CA GLU A 25 1.76 11.16 4.59
C GLU A 25 0.86 12.29 5.09
N ARG A 26 1.01 13.50 4.53
CA ARG A 26 0.16 14.64 4.88
C ARG A 26 -1.30 14.39 4.53
N CYS A 27 -1.55 13.82 3.35
CA CYS A 27 -2.90 13.48 2.91
C CYS A 27 -3.58 12.49 3.86
N ILE A 28 -2.87 11.43 4.25
CA ILE A 28 -3.35 10.45 5.24
C ILE A 28 -3.65 11.13 6.59
N GLY A 29 -2.74 12.00 7.05
CA GLY A 29 -2.93 12.76 8.28
C GLY A 29 -4.13 13.71 8.24
N GLN A 30 -4.35 14.40 7.11
CA GLN A 30 -5.52 15.26 6.90
C GLN A 30 -6.85 14.50 6.91
N MET A 31 -6.84 13.22 6.52
CA MET A 31 -7.99 12.33 6.64
C MET A 31 -8.24 11.84 8.07
N GLY A 32 -7.36 12.15 9.02
CA GLY A 32 -7.43 11.67 10.41
C GLY A 32 -7.16 10.17 10.55
N LYS A 33 -6.44 9.56 9.60
CA LYS A 33 -6.09 8.14 9.60
C LYS A 33 -4.60 7.94 9.87
N THR A 34 -4.23 6.76 10.35
CA THR A 34 -2.83 6.31 10.35
C THR A 34 -2.50 5.63 9.02
N LEU A 35 -1.20 5.49 8.72
CA LEU A 35 -0.77 4.67 7.59
C LEU A 35 -1.26 3.22 7.73
N GLN A 36 -1.22 2.66 8.94
CA GLN A 36 -1.74 1.32 9.22
C GLN A 36 -3.22 1.19 8.85
N ASP A 37 -4.07 2.17 9.23
CA ASP A 37 -5.50 2.15 8.91
C ASP A 37 -5.76 2.14 7.41
N VAL A 38 -5.00 2.97 6.67
CA VAL A 38 -5.08 3.00 5.21
C VAL A 38 -4.65 1.65 4.64
N ILE A 39 -3.50 1.11 5.06
CA ILE A 39 -3.04 -0.17 4.55
C ILE A 39 -4.00 -1.33 4.86
N LEU A 40 -4.62 -1.36 6.04
CA LEU A 40 -5.63 -2.37 6.37
C LEU A 40 -6.85 -2.30 5.45
N ASP A 41 -7.36 -1.08 5.18
CA ASP A 41 -8.45 -0.86 4.23
C ASP A 41 -8.08 -1.38 2.82
N TRP A 42 -6.88 -1.04 2.35
CA TRP A 42 -6.40 -1.45 1.02
C TRP A 42 -6.04 -2.93 0.92
N ILE A 43 -5.64 -3.59 2.02
CA ILE A 43 -5.53 -5.05 2.09
C ILE A 43 -6.93 -5.68 1.97
N GLY A 44 -7.95 -5.09 2.60
CA GLY A 44 -9.34 -5.51 2.43
C GLY A 44 -9.78 -5.46 0.97
N LYS A 45 -9.52 -4.33 0.31
CA LYS A 45 -9.80 -4.14 -1.13
C LYS A 45 -9.03 -5.12 -2.01
N LEU A 46 -7.75 -5.37 -1.69
CA LEU A 46 -6.96 -6.40 -2.34
C LEU A 46 -7.66 -7.77 -2.22
N ASN A 47 -8.04 -8.17 -1.01
CA ASN A 47 -8.67 -9.47 -0.75
C ASN A 47 -10.02 -9.63 -1.48
N ASN A 48 -10.80 -8.56 -1.54
CA ASN A 48 -12.09 -8.50 -2.25
C ASN A 48 -11.95 -8.40 -3.78
N ARG A 49 -10.72 -8.35 -4.31
CA ARG A 49 -10.43 -8.18 -5.74
C ARG A 49 -10.98 -6.87 -6.32
N GLU A 50 -11.01 -5.82 -5.51
CA GLU A 50 -11.43 -4.46 -5.91
C GLU A 50 -10.33 -3.67 -6.62
N ILE A 51 -9.09 -4.17 -6.65
CA ILE A 51 -7.95 -3.52 -7.30
C ILE A 51 -7.30 -4.45 -8.33
N ASP A 52 -6.84 -3.87 -9.43
CA ASP A 52 -6.12 -4.61 -10.47
C ASP A 52 -4.70 -4.95 -9.99
N ARG A 53 -4.40 -6.25 -9.96
CA ARG A 53 -3.14 -6.82 -9.49
C ARG A 53 -2.11 -7.01 -10.60
N SER A 54 -2.44 -6.69 -11.85
CA SER A 54 -1.54 -6.86 -13.01
C SER A 54 -0.19 -6.14 -12.87
N ARG A 55 -0.18 -5.04 -12.11
CA ARG A 55 1.01 -4.22 -11.83
C ARG A 55 1.65 -4.50 -10.47
N MET A 56 1.22 -5.54 -9.75
CA MET A 56 1.79 -5.88 -8.46
C MET A 56 3.25 -6.35 -8.66
N PRO A 57 4.24 -5.74 -7.99
CA PRO A 57 5.65 -6.05 -8.18
C PRO A 57 6.09 -7.30 -7.39
N LEU A 58 5.23 -8.32 -7.33
CA LEU A 58 5.45 -9.60 -6.66
C LEU A 58 5.13 -10.75 -7.61
N ASN A 59 5.90 -11.82 -7.50
CA ASN A 59 5.65 -13.04 -8.28
C ASN A 59 4.35 -13.70 -7.81
N HIS A 60 3.60 -14.27 -8.76
CA HIS A 60 2.33 -14.96 -8.49
C HIS A 60 1.33 -14.09 -7.70
N ALA A 61 1.21 -12.82 -8.07
CA ALA A 61 0.36 -11.82 -7.41
C ALA A 61 -1.12 -12.25 -7.27
N GLU A 62 -1.59 -13.11 -8.17
CA GLU A 62 -2.91 -13.72 -8.15
C GLU A 62 -3.13 -14.65 -6.95
N MET A 63 -2.06 -15.26 -6.43
CA MET A 63 -2.09 -16.17 -5.29
C MET A 63 -1.91 -15.47 -3.94
N ILE A 64 -1.54 -14.19 -3.94
CA ILE A 64 -1.30 -13.43 -2.71
C ILE A 64 -2.63 -13.13 -2.00
N THR A 65 -2.68 -13.49 -0.72
CA THR A 65 -3.80 -13.27 0.19
C THR A 65 -3.31 -12.62 1.48
N VAL A 66 -4.22 -12.17 2.35
CA VAL A 66 -3.86 -11.61 3.66
C VAL A 66 -3.06 -12.60 4.54
N GLY A 67 -3.29 -13.89 4.37
CA GLY A 67 -2.59 -14.97 5.08
C GLY A 67 -1.22 -15.34 4.49
N THR A 68 -0.86 -14.80 3.32
CA THR A 68 0.44 -15.11 2.70
C THR A 68 1.57 -14.52 3.54
N HIS A 69 2.50 -15.38 3.98
CA HIS A 69 3.74 -14.94 4.60
C HIS A 69 4.68 -14.37 3.53
N VAL A 70 5.21 -13.18 3.78
CA VAL A 70 6.11 -12.46 2.89
C VAL A 70 7.29 -11.92 3.69
N CYS A 71 8.48 -11.82 3.08
CA CYS A 71 9.60 -11.13 3.70
C CYS A 71 9.37 -9.61 3.74
N ASN A 72 10.18 -8.88 4.50
CA ASN A 72 10.07 -7.43 4.63
C ASN A 72 10.15 -6.70 3.28
N ASP A 73 11.06 -7.11 2.39
CA ASP A 73 11.17 -6.49 1.05
C ASP A 73 9.93 -6.71 0.19
N CYS A 74 9.33 -7.90 0.27
CA CYS A 74 8.07 -8.19 -0.42
C CYS A 74 6.90 -7.45 0.20
N TYR A 75 6.91 -7.25 1.52
CA TYR A 75 5.93 -6.43 2.21
C TYR A 75 6.04 -4.96 1.80
N ASP A 76 7.24 -4.37 1.78
CA ASP A 76 7.47 -2.99 1.33
C ASP A 76 6.99 -2.77 -0.10
N LYS A 77 7.24 -3.74 -0.99
CA LYS A 77 6.70 -3.76 -2.36
C LYS A 77 5.18 -3.80 -2.40
N LEU A 78 4.55 -4.63 -1.57
CA LEU A 78 3.10 -4.69 -1.44
C LEU A 78 2.53 -3.35 -0.95
N ILE A 79 3.09 -2.78 0.12
CA ILE A 79 2.65 -1.48 0.65
C ILE A 79 2.80 -0.38 -0.38
N SER A 80 3.91 -0.36 -1.12
CA SER A 80 4.15 0.60 -2.20
C SER A 80 3.09 0.49 -3.31
N PHE A 81 2.70 -0.73 -3.66
CA PHE A 81 1.61 -1.00 -4.61
C PHE A 81 0.23 -0.57 -4.07
N LEU A 82 -0.07 -0.80 -2.80
CA LEU A 82 -1.33 -0.36 -2.19
C LEU A 82 -1.41 1.17 -2.09
N LEU A 83 -0.31 1.85 -1.77
CA LEU A 83 -0.22 3.32 -1.74
C LEU A 83 -0.30 3.96 -3.12
N TYR A 84 0.05 3.24 -4.18
CA TYR A 84 -0.25 3.68 -5.55
C TYR A 84 -1.76 3.74 -5.76
N TRP A 85 -2.48 2.65 -5.47
CA TRP A 85 -3.94 2.58 -5.63
C TRP A 85 -4.68 3.59 -4.74
N PHE A 86 -4.34 3.59 -3.45
CA PHE A 86 -3.96 4.79 -2.71
C PHE A 86 -4.34 6.13 -3.34
N ARG A 87 -3.29 6.73 -3.88
CA ARG A 87 -3.24 8.07 -4.41
C ARG A 87 -4.07 8.24 -5.67
N ILE A 88 -4.20 7.21 -6.52
CA ILE A 88 -5.01 7.34 -7.75
C ILE A 88 -6.52 7.36 -7.46
N SER A 89 -6.96 6.83 -6.32
CA SER A 89 -8.36 6.88 -5.89
C SER A 89 -8.75 8.21 -5.24
N MET A 90 -7.76 9.01 -4.81
CA MET A 90 -8.01 10.29 -4.18
C MET A 90 -8.45 11.33 -5.22
N PRO A 91 -9.39 12.23 -4.88
CA PRO A 91 -9.76 13.33 -5.76
C PRO A 91 -8.54 14.15 -6.14
N LYS A 92 -8.42 14.52 -7.43
CA LYS A 92 -7.44 15.50 -7.86
C LYS A 92 -7.97 16.88 -7.47
N ASN A 93 -7.30 17.54 -6.54
CA ASN A 93 -7.49 18.97 -6.29
C ASN A 93 -6.74 19.79 -7.35
#